data_AF-A0A925RPE0-F1
#
_entry.id   AF-A0A925RPE0-F1
#
_cell.length_a   1.000
_cell.length_b   1.000
_cell.length_c   1.000
_cell.angle_alpha   90.00
_cell.angle_beta   90.00
_cell.angle_gamma   90.00
#
_symmetry.space_group_name_H-M   'P 1'
#
loop_
_entity.id
_entity.type
_entity.pdbx_description
1 polymer ?
#
loop_
_entity_poly.entity_id
_entity_poly.type
_entity_poly.pdbx_seq_one_letter_code
_entity_poly.pdbx_strand_id
1 'polypeptide(L)'
;EEISPENVRLSISFQLNGKPRLAKKGEVGWMGSDPRYLSGTLVAEPGLMSREVILQIRDIIVPGKKVPVEFIERMSPYRIAERYVGSEGIGTTMAKLTKVEIGEGVIRFHKTAGEEPEDAVTNAEVDSASRRFFSVLAIAACIFPLIVGIILFVGMRLKKSKERTV
;
A
#
# COMPACT_ATOMS: atom_id res chain seq x y z
N GLU A 1 -22.27 10.02 9.95
CA GLU A 1 -21.10 10.47 9.17
C GLU A 1 -20.99 11.97 9.34
N GLU A 2 -19.77 12.47 9.50
CA GLU A 2 -19.52 13.83 10.00
C GLU A 2 -18.19 14.34 9.44
N ILE A 3 -18.17 15.60 8.99
CA ILE A 3 -16.94 16.35 8.72
C ILE A 3 -16.73 17.22 9.95
N SER A 4 -15.74 16.87 10.76
CA SER A 4 -15.32 17.70 11.89
C SER A 4 -14.23 18.69 11.45
N PRO A 5 -13.88 19.70 12.26
CA PRO A 5 -12.82 20.64 11.91
C PRO A 5 -11.44 19.99 11.68
N GLU A 6 -11.22 18.79 12.23
CA GLU A 6 -9.92 18.11 12.18
C GLU A 6 -9.94 16.88 11.26
N ASN A 7 -11.08 16.19 11.18
CA ASN A 7 -11.16 14.87 10.55
C ASN A 7 -12.50 14.63 9.83
N VAL A 8 -12.45 13.80 8.80
CA VAL A 8 -13.63 13.22 8.14
C VAL A 8 -13.95 11.86 8.74
N ARG A 9 -15.21 11.63 9.10
CA ARG A 9 -15.72 10.34 9.59
C ARG A 9 -16.66 9.71 8.57
N LEU A 10 -16.24 8.57 8.02
CA LEU A 10 -16.95 7.84 6.97
C LEU A 10 -17.31 6.44 7.45
N SER A 11 -18.52 5.95 7.14
CA SER A 11 -18.84 4.54 7.35
C SER A 11 -18.18 3.73 6.25
N ILE A 12 -17.46 2.69 6.64
CA ILE A 12 -16.73 1.82 5.71
C ILE A 12 -17.17 0.38 5.85
N SER A 13 -17.03 -0.36 4.75
CA SER A 13 -17.14 -1.82 4.70
C SER A 13 -16.12 -2.36 3.71
N PHE A 14 -14.87 -2.49 4.15
CA PHE A 14 -13.78 -2.99 3.30
C PHE A 14 -13.77 -4.50 3.29
N GLN A 15 -13.76 -5.10 2.11
CA GLN A 15 -13.55 -6.53 1.96
C GLN A 15 -12.07 -6.86 2.23
N LEU A 16 -11.84 -7.69 3.24
CA LEU A 16 -10.55 -8.25 3.61
C LEU A 16 -10.48 -9.71 3.16
N ASN A 17 -9.29 -10.15 2.80
CA ASN A 17 -9.02 -11.57 2.62
C ASN A 17 -9.22 -12.29 3.95
N GLY A 18 -10.09 -13.29 3.96
CA GLY A 18 -10.29 -14.10 5.15
C GLY A 18 -9.24 -15.18 5.31
N LYS A 19 -9.54 -16.13 6.20
CA LYS A 19 -8.62 -17.24 6.47
C LYS A 19 -8.42 -18.06 5.18
N PRO A 20 -7.17 -18.36 4.79
CA PRO A 20 -6.90 -19.26 3.68
C PRO A 20 -7.56 -20.61 3.93
N ARG A 21 -8.20 -21.17 2.90
CA ARG A 21 -8.83 -22.49 2.92
C ARG A 21 -8.68 -23.18 1.58
N LEU A 22 -8.96 -24.49 1.54
CA LEU A 22 -9.09 -25.21 0.28
C LEU A 22 -10.19 -24.58 -0.58
N ALA A 23 -9.94 -24.54 -1.88
CA ALA A 23 -10.90 -24.04 -2.86
C ALA A 23 -12.19 -24.90 -2.85
N LYS A 24 -13.36 -24.25 -2.92
CA LYS A 24 -14.64 -24.93 -3.10
C LYS A 24 -14.81 -25.31 -4.58
N LYS A 25 -15.68 -26.29 -4.86
CA LYS A 25 -15.98 -26.70 -6.23
C LYS A 25 -16.50 -25.50 -7.03
N GLY A 26 -15.76 -25.10 -8.07
CA GLY A 26 -16.07 -23.93 -8.92
C GLY A 26 -15.22 -22.68 -8.64
N GLU A 27 -14.37 -22.68 -7.60
CA GLU A 27 -13.38 -21.62 -7.37
C GLU A 27 -12.10 -21.88 -8.16
N VAL A 28 -11.43 -20.80 -8.60
CA VAL A 28 -10.19 -20.89 -9.37
C VAL A 28 -9.02 -21.18 -8.44
N GLY A 29 -8.23 -22.21 -8.76
CA GLY A 29 -7.03 -22.58 -8.03
C GLY A 29 -7.27 -23.60 -6.91
N TRP A 30 -6.22 -23.85 -6.14
CA TRP A 30 -6.16 -24.85 -5.07
C TRP A 30 -6.42 -24.25 -3.68
N MET A 31 -6.32 -22.92 -3.57
CA MET A 31 -6.52 -22.14 -2.35
C MET A 31 -7.53 -21.03 -2.60
N GLY A 32 -8.54 -20.94 -1.74
CA GLY A 32 -9.50 -19.85 -1.68
C GLY A 32 -9.44 -19.13 -0.33
N SER A 33 -10.26 -18.09 -0.19
CA SER A 33 -10.50 -17.46 1.11
C SER A 33 -11.96 -17.04 1.19
N ASP A 34 -12.59 -17.25 2.34
CA ASP A 34 -13.93 -16.67 2.55
C ASP A 34 -13.76 -15.17 2.82
N PRO A 35 -14.48 -14.29 2.10
CA PRO A 35 -14.35 -12.86 2.30
C PRO A 35 -14.77 -12.47 3.72
N ARG A 36 -14.01 -11.57 4.33
CA ARG A 36 -14.39 -10.91 5.58
C ARG A 36 -14.57 -9.43 5.31
N TYR A 37 -15.34 -8.76 6.15
CA TYR A 37 -15.54 -7.32 6.02
C TYR A 37 -15.05 -6.61 7.27
N LEU A 38 -14.28 -5.55 7.07
CA LEU A 38 -13.99 -4.55 8.07
C LEU A 38 -15.08 -3.48 7.98
N SER A 39 -16.07 -3.62 8.84
CA SER A 39 -17.17 -2.67 8.97
C SER A 39 -16.96 -1.79 10.19
N GLY A 40 -16.96 -0.48 10.00
CA GLY A 40 -16.69 0.49 11.07
C GLY A 40 -16.75 1.93 10.56
N THR A 41 -16.23 2.84 11.37
CA THR A 41 -16.08 4.26 10.99
C THR A 41 -14.60 4.55 10.76
N LEU A 42 -14.27 4.95 9.54
CA LEU A 42 -12.96 5.47 9.17
C LEU A 42 -12.86 6.92 9.64
N VAL A 43 -11.80 7.23 10.39
CA VAL A 43 -11.40 8.59 10.73
C VAL A 43 -10.19 8.93 9.85
N ALA A 44 -10.34 9.94 9.01
CA ALA A 44 -9.31 10.29 8.04
C ALA A 44 -9.14 11.79 7.85
N GLU A 45 -7.92 12.20 7.51
CA GLU A 45 -7.57 13.57 7.15
C GLU A 45 -7.45 13.69 5.63
N PRO A 46 -8.07 14.69 5.00
CA PRO A 46 -7.90 14.90 3.58
C PRO A 46 -6.52 15.49 3.29
N GLY A 47 -5.90 15.04 2.20
CA GLY A 47 -4.59 15.52 1.77
C GLY A 47 -4.38 15.37 0.27
N LEU A 48 -3.24 15.85 -0.22
CA LEU A 48 -2.80 15.62 -1.60
C LEU A 48 -1.75 14.52 -1.64
N MET A 49 -1.75 13.74 -2.71
CA MET A 49 -0.66 12.82 -3.02
C MET A 49 -0.56 12.68 -4.54
N SER A 50 0.58 13.07 -5.12
CA SER A 50 0.86 12.83 -6.54
C SER A 50 -0.26 13.31 -7.49
N ARG A 51 -0.78 14.53 -7.27
CA ARG A 51 -1.88 15.16 -8.04
C ARG A 51 -3.29 14.57 -7.80
N GLU A 52 -3.47 13.83 -6.71
CA GLU A 52 -4.75 13.28 -6.30
C GLU A 52 -5.14 13.75 -4.91
N VAL A 53 -6.45 13.91 -4.68
CA VAL A 53 -7.01 14.05 -3.33
C VAL A 53 -7.12 12.66 -2.69
N ILE A 54 -6.48 12.49 -1.54
CA ILE A 54 -6.50 11.26 -0.75
C ILE A 54 -7.12 11.51 0.63
N LEU A 55 -7.53 10.44 1.29
CA LEU A 55 -7.89 10.43 2.70
C LEU A 55 -6.86 9.62 3.49
N GLN A 56 -6.00 10.31 4.23
CA GLN A 56 -5.02 9.71 5.12
C GLN A 56 -5.71 9.11 6.32
N ILE A 57 -5.56 7.81 6.53
CA ILE A 57 -6.23 7.09 7.61
C ILE A 57 -5.56 7.43 8.94
N ARG A 58 -6.33 7.96 9.90
CA ARG A 58 -5.89 8.23 11.26
C ARG A 58 -6.34 7.15 12.24
N ASP A 59 -7.59 6.72 12.12
CA ASP A 59 -8.16 5.71 13.00
C ASP A 59 -9.29 4.92 12.31
N ILE A 60 -9.61 3.76 12.86
CA ILE A 60 -10.75 2.93 12.46
C ILE A 60 -11.51 2.50 13.71
N ILE A 61 -12.70 3.06 13.89
CA ILE A 61 -13.58 2.77 15.01
C ILE A 61 -14.46 1.57 14.65
N VAL A 62 -14.27 0.45 15.36
CA VAL A 62 -15.09 -0.75 15.21
C VAL A 62 -15.85 -0.99 16.52
N PRO A 63 -17.19 -1.13 16.50
CA PRO A 63 -17.97 -1.35 17.71
C PRO A 63 -17.45 -2.55 18.53
N GLY A 64 -17.12 -2.29 19.81
CA GLY A 64 -16.66 -3.32 20.75
C GLY A 64 -15.28 -3.91 20.46
N LYS A 65 -14.50 -3.34 19.52
CA LYS A 65 -13.17 -3.84 19.17
C LYS A 65 -12.16 -2.70 19.04
N LYS A 66 -10.91 -2.97 19.42
CA LYS A 66 -9.78 -2.09 19.16
C LYS A 66 -9.07 -2.56 17.90
N VAL A 67 -8.86 -1.65 16.95
CA VAL A 67 -8.03 -1.92 15.77
C VAL A 67 -6.56 -1.67 16.14
N PRO A 68 -5.63 -2.60 15.87
CA PRO A 68 -4.21 -2.39 16.13
C PRO A 68 -3.65 -1.23 15.32
N VAL A 69 -2.76 -0.44 15.92
CA VAL A 69 -2.14 0.73 15.25
C VAL A 69 -1.28 0.27 14.08
N GLU A 70 -0.56 -0.85 14.23
CA GLU A 70 0.29 -1.42 13.19
C GLU A 70 -0.52 -1.89 11.96
N PHE A 71 -1.81 -2.19 12.15
CA PHE A 71 -2.70 -2.48 11.04
C PHE A 71 -3.02 -1.20 10.28
N ILE A 72 -3.34 -0.12 10.99
CA ILE A 72 -3.66 1.20 10.41
C ILE A 72 -2.45 1.77 9.66
N GLU A 73 -1.26 1.72 10.25
CA GLU A 73 -0.01 2.22 9.64
C GLU A 73 0.37 1.50 8.34
N ARG A 74 -0.09 0.24 8.17
CA ARG A 74 0.16 -0.54 6.95
C ARG A 74 -0.90 -0.33 5.87
N MET A 75 -2.01 0.33 6.20
CA MET A 75 -3.02 0.63 5.22
C MET A 75 -2.55 1.78 4.34
N SER A 76 -2.72 1.62 3.03
CA SER A 76 -2.56 2.72 2.10
C SER A 76 -3.63 3.79 2.37
N PRO A 77 -3.32 5.07 2.12
CA PRO A 77 -4.33 6.12 2.14
C PRO A 77 -5.49 5.76 1.22
N TYR A 78 -6.70 6.18 1.58
CA TYR A 78 -7.87 5.89 0.78
C TYR A 78 -7.96 6.87 -0.41
N ARG A 79 -7.75 6.33 -1.61
CA ARG A 79 -7.68 7.06 -2.87
C ARG A 79 -9.06 7.25 -3.52
N ILE A 80 -9.83 8.20 -2.98
CA ILE A 80 -11.22 8.45 -3.40
C ILE A 80 -11.33 8.92 -4.85
N ALA A 81 -10.26 9.49 -5.42
CA ALA A 81 -10.27 10.14 -6.71
C ALA A 81 -9.41 9.40 -7.76
N GLU A 82 -8.92 8.19 -7.45
CA GLU A 82 -8.04 7.41 -8.32
C GLU A 82 -8.62 7.23 -9.72
N ARG A 83 -9.92 6.93 -9.82
CA ARG A 83 -10.64 6.74 -11.09
C ARG A 83 -10.63 7.98 -12.00
N TYR A 84 -10.34 9.15 -11.44
CA TYR A 84 -10.30 10.41 -12.17
C TYR A 84 -8.87 10.85 -12.49
N VAL A 85 -7.86 10.14 -12.02
CA VAL A 85 -6.46 10.42 -12.34
C VAL A 85 -6.28 10.23 -13.85
N GLY A 86 -5.80 11.27 -14.53
CA GLY A 86 -5.64 11.28 -15.99
C GLY A 86 -6.93 11.50 -16.80
N SER A 87 -8.10 11.60 -16.14
CA SER A 87 -9.35 11.94 -16.83
C SER A 87 -9.40 13.42 -17.23
N GLU A 88 -10.05 13.69 -18.37
CA GLU A 88 -10.40 15.05 -18.76
C GLU A 88 -11.38 15.67 -17.73
N GLY A 89 -11.30 16.98 -17.53
CA GLY A 89 -12.11 17.68 -16.54
C GLY A 89 -11.58 17.49 -15.13
N ILE A 90 -12.19 16.60 -14.34
CA ILE A 90 -11.93 16.47 -12.89
C ILE A 90 -10.45 16.18 -12.62
N GLY A 91 -9.84 15.24 -13.34
CA GLY A 91 -8.41 14.92 -13.21
C GLY A 91 -7.51 16.14 -13.45
N THR A 92 -7.79 16.90 -14.51
CA THR A 92 -7.02 18.10 -14.84
C THR A 92 -7.19 19.25 -13.85
N THR A 93 -8.35 19.33 -13.19
CA THR A 93 -8.60 20.31 -12.13
C THR A 93 -7.91 19.90 -10.84
N MET A 94 -7.98 18.63 -10.45
CA MET A 94 -7.28 18.11 -9.27
C MET A 94 -5.76 18.26 -9.39
N ALA A 95 -5.20 18.04 -10.58
CA ALA A 95 -3.77 18.21 -10.82
C ALA A 95 -3.26 19.65 -10.65
N LYS A 96 -4.16 20.63 -10.53
CA LYS A 96 -3.83 22.04 -10.28
C LYS A 96 -3.96 22.41 -8.81
N LEU A 97 -4.41 21.51 -7.94
CA LEU A 97 -4.54 21.76 -6.51
C LEU A 97 -3.16 21.86 -5.88
N THR A 98 -3.00 22.84 -5.01
CA THR A 98 -1.78 23.05 -4.24
C THR A 98 -1.95 22.61 -2.78
N LYS A 99 -3.17 22.70 -2.24
CA LYS A 99 -3.47 22.30 -0.87
C LYS A 99 -4.90 21.80 -0.71
N VAL A 100 -5.09 20.90 0.25
CA VAL A 100 -6.40 20.49 0.74
C VAL A 100 -6.44 20.70 2.25
N GLU A 101 -7.46 21.39 2.72
CA GLU A 101 -7.66 21.66 4.14
C GLU A 101 -9.04 21.21 4.58
N ILE A 102 -9.16 20.86 5.85
CA ILE A 102 -10.42 20.64 6.53
C ILE A 102 -10.58 21.71 7.60
N GLY A 103 -11.78 22.27 7.70
CA GLY A 103 -12.08 23.31 8.68
C GLY A 103 -13.54 23.71 8.60
N GLU A 104 -14.13 24.08 9.74
CA GLU A 104 -15.52 24.54 9.80
C GLU A 104 -16.54 23.54 9.21
N GLY A 105 -16.23 22.23 9.28
CA GLY A 105 -17.09 21.18 8.74
C GLY A 105 -17.12 21.07 7.22
N VAL A 106 -16.18 21.71 6.52
CA VAL A 106 -16.03 21.62 5.06
C VAL A 106 -14.61 21.22 4.66
N ILE A 107 -14.50 20.59 3.49
CA ILE A 107 -13.21 20.33 2.84
C ILE A 107 -12.98 21.44 1.81
N ARG A 108 -11.84 22.13 1.91
CA ARG A 108 -11.44 23.22 1.04
C ARG A 108 -10.31 22.78 0.12
N PHE A 109 -10.46 23.10 -1.16
CA PHE A 109 -9.48 22.81 -2.20
C PHE A 109 -8.85 24.12 -2.64
N HIS A 110 -7.54 24.23 -2.52
CA HIS A 110 -6.80 25.45 -2.84
C HIS A 110 -5.99 25.26 -4.12
N LYS A 111 -5.91 26.34 -4.89
CA LYS A 111 -5.00 26.49 -6.02
C LYS A 111 -4.32 27.85 -5.91
N THR A 112 -3.06 27.84 -5.53
CA THR A 112 -2.21 29.04 -5.50
C THR A 112 -1.28 29.03 -6.71
N ALA A 113 -1.19 30.13 -7.45
CA ALA A 113 -0.28 30.21 -8.59
C ALA A 113 1.18 30.28 -8.10
N GLY A 114 2.03 29.37 -8.57
CA GLY A 114 3.47 29.36 -8.26
C GLY A 114 3.88 28.60 -7.00
N GLU A 115 2.93 27.97 -6.30
CA GLU A 115 3.18 27.14 -5.12
C GLU A 115 3.28 25.66 -5.54
N GLU A 116 4.26 24.93 -4.99
CA GLU A 116 4.33 23.47 -5.19
C GLU A 116 3.27 22.77 -4.33
N PRO A 117 2.65 21.68 -4.81
CA PRO A 117 1.65 20.96 -4.04
C PRO A 117 2.22 20.42 -2.73
N GLU A 118 1.53 20.68 -1.62
CA GLU A 118 1.83 20.09 -0.32
C GLU A 118 1.31 18.65 -0.29
N ASP A 119 2.12 17.71 -0.80
CA ASP A 119 1.80 16.29 -0.74
C ASP A 119 1.88 15.78 0.71
N ALA A 120 0.75 15.28 1.21
CA ALA A 120 0.58 14.72 2.55
C ALA A 120 1.33 13.40 2.75
N VAL A 121 1.66 12.70 1.65
CA VAL A 121 2.58 11.56 1.63
C VAL A 121 3.70 11.92 0.66
N THR A 122 4.90 12.12 1.20
CA THR A 122 6.03 12.53 0.37
C THR A 122 6.53 11.34 -0.45
N ASN A 123 6.96 11.57 -1.69
CA ASN A 123 7.58 10.54 -2.54
C ASN A 123 8.75 9.82 -1.84
N ALA A 124 9.41 10.50 -0.88
CA ALA A 124 10.47 9.95 -0.04
C ALA A 124 10.02 8.75 0.83
N GLU A 125 8.79 8.75 1.34
CA GLU A 125 8.26 7.65 2.15
C GLU A 125 8.02 6.40 1.29
N VAL A 126 7.47 6.58 0.09
CA VAL A 126 7.26 5.52 -0.92
C VAL A 126 8.59 4.97 -1.44
N ASP A 127 9.57 5.84 -1.68
CA ASP A 127 10.92 5.46 -2.11
C ASP A 127 11.66 4.67 -1.03
N SER A 128 11.48 5.00 0.24
CA SER A 128 12.13 4.30 1.36
C SER A 128 11.65 2.84 1.48
N ALA A 129 10.34 2.61 1.31
CA ALA A 129 9.75 1.28 1.31
C ALA A 129 10.19 0.47 0.10
N SER A 130 10.22 1.10 -1.07
CA SER A 130 10.69 0.48 -2.32
C SER A 130 12.17 0.12 -2.24
N ARG A 131 13.04 1.01 -1.75
CA ARG A 131 14.48 0.74 -1.57
C ARG A 131 14.74 -0.44 -0.66
N ARG A 132 14.03 -0.56 0.47
CA ARG A 132 14.19 -1.73 1.37
C ARG A 132 13.83 -3.03 0.67
N PHE A 133 12.73 -3.05 -0.10
CA PHE A 133 12.33 -4.23 -0.86
C PHE A 133 13.36 -4.61 -1.94
N PHE A 134 13.80 -3.63 -2.75
CA PHE A 134 14.80 -3.86 -3.79
C PHE A 134 16.18 -4.26 -3.22
N SER A 135 16.59 -3.71 -2.07
CA SER A 135 17.84 -4.12 -1.40
C SER A 135 17.80 -5.57 -0.94
N VAL A 136 16.69 -6.03 -0.35
CA VAL A 136 16.55 -7.44 0.06
C VAL A 136 16.57 -8.37 -1.15
N LEU A 137 15.88 -8.00 -2.23
CA LEU A 137 15.86 -8.77 -3.47
C LEU A 137 17.24 -8.83 -4.12
N ALA A 138 17.98 -7.72 -4.13
CA ALA A 138 19.35 -7.65 -4.64
C ALA A 138 20.32 -8.50 -3.82
N ILE A 139 20.22 -8.48 -2.48
CA ILE A 139 21.05 -9.33 -1.61
C ILE A 139 20.76 -10.81 -1.87
N ALA A 140 19.49 -11.20 -1.96
CA ALA A 140 19.10 -12.57 -2.28
C ALA A 140 19.62 -13.00 -3.66
N ALA A 141 19.54 -12.11 -4.66
CA ALA A 141 20.04 -12.35 -6.02
C ALA A 141 21.56 -12.48 -6.10
N CYS A 142 22.32 -11.91 -5.16
CA CYS A 142 23.78 -12.08 -5.09
C CYS A 142 24.19 -13.36 -4.33
N ILE A 143 23.49 -13.71 -3.25
CA ILE A 143 23.82 -14.87 -2.42
C ILE A 143 23.46 -16.19 -3.12
N PHE A 144 22.30 -16.24 -3.79
CA PHE A 144 21.83 -17.44 -4.47
C PHE A 144 22.82 -18.01 -5.50
N PRO A 145 23.31 -17.25 -6.51
CA PRO A 145 24.28 -17.77 -7.48
C PRO A 145 25.63 -18.12 -6.84
N LEU A 146 26.01 -17.46 -5.74
CA LEU A 146 27.23 -17.80 -5.01
C LEU A 146 27.14 -19.19 -4.37
N ILE A 147 25.99 -19.51 -3.75
CA ILE A 147 25.72 -20.86 -3.22
C ILE A 147 25.68 -21.89 -4.34
N VAL A 148 24.98 -21.61 -5.44
CA VAL A 148 24.92 -22.52 -6.61
C VAL A 148 26.32 -22.75 -7.18
N GLY A 149 27.13 -21.70 -7.30
CA GLY A 149 28.51 -21.79 -7.77
C GLY A 149 29.38 -22.67 -6.86
N ILE A 150 29.25 -22.55 -5.54
CA ILE A 150 29.96 -23.41 -4.58
C ILE A 150 29.53 -24.87 -4.74
N ILE A 151 28.22 -25.16 -4.84
CA ILE A 151 27.71 -26.52 -5.00
C ILE A 151 28.25 -27.15 -6.29
N LEU A 152 28.19 -26.42 -7.41
CA LEU A 152 28.72 -26.89 -8.70
C LEU A 152 30.24 -27.13 -8.62
N PHE A 153 30.99 -26.23 -8.00
CA PHE A 153 32.43 -26.35 -7.86
C PHE A 153 32.84 -27.57 -7.00
N VAL A 154 32.17 -27.79 -5.87
CA VAL A 154 32.39 -28.96 -5.01
C VAL A 154 32.01 -30.25 -5.76
N GLY A 155 30.88 -30.26 -6.46
CA GLY A 155 30.46 -31.40 -7.28
C GLY A 155 31.46 -31.75 -8.37
N MET A 156 32.01 -30.75 -9.06
CA MET A 156 33.06 -30.94 -10.08
C MET A 156 34.37 -31.47 -9.47
N ARG A 157 34.80 -30.96 -8.31
CA ARG A 157 36.00 -31.45 -7.62
C ARG A 157 35.85 -32.89 -7.14
N LEU A 158 34.69 -33.25 -6.60
CA LEU A 158 34.41 -34.62 -6.16
C LEU A 158 34.38 -35.60 -7.34
N LYS A 159 33.79 -35.20 -8.48
CA LYS A 159 33.81 -36.00 -9.72
C LYS A 159 35.25 -36.22 -10.22
N LYS A 160 36.06 -35.17 -10.28
CA LYS A 160 37.46 -35.23 -10.74
C LYS A 160 38.36 -36.07 -9.81
N SER A 161 38.05 -36.11 -8.51
CA SER A 161 38.74 -37.00 -7.56
C SER A 161 38.38 -38.47 -7.77
N LYS A 162 37.12 -38.77 -8.11
CA LYS A 162 36.66 -40.14 -8.37
C LYS A 162 37.25 -40.72 -9.66
N GLU A 163 37.34 -39.93 -10.72
CA GLU A 163 37.95 -40.32 -12.01
C GLU A 163 39.47 -40.55 -11.92
N ARG A 164 40.15 -39.99 -10.91
CA ARG A 164 41.59 -40.20 -10.67
C ARG A 164 41.92 -41.46 -9.88
N THR A 165 40.91 -42.12 -9.31
CA THR A 165 41.07 -43.29 -8.42
C THR A 165 40.64 -44.60 -9.09
N VAL A 166 40.27 -44.54 -10.39
CA VAL A 166 39.96 -45.69 -11.25
C VAL A 166 41.09 -45.87 -12.26
#